data_AF-G7P7B2-F1
#
_entry.id   AF-G7P7B2-F1
#
_cell.length_a   1.000
_cell.length_b   1.000
_cell.length_c   1.000
_cell.angle_alpha   90.00
_cell.angle_beta   90.00
_cell.angle_gamma   90.00
#
_symmetry.space_group_name_H-M   'P 1'
#
loop_
_entity.id
_entity.type
_entity.pdbx_description
1 polymer ?
#
loop_
_entity_poly.entity_id
_entity_poly.type
_entity_poly.pdbx_seq_one_letter_code
_entity_poly.pdbx_strand_id
1 'polypeptide(L)'
;MPKSKELVSSSSSGSDSDSEVDKKLKRKKQVAPQIGKMRYVSVRDFKGKVLIDIREYWMDPEGEMKPGRKGISLNPEQWSQLKEQISDIDDAVRKL
;
A
#
# COMPACT_ATOMS: atom_id res chain seq x y z
N MET A 1 -44.53 51.36 11.71
CA MET A 1 -45.10 50.31 10.83
C MET A 1 -44.04 49.24 10.61
N PRO A 2 -44.43 47.95 10.61
CA PRO A 2 -43.65 46.87 11.22
C PRO A 2 -43.00 45.93 10.20
N LYS A 3 -41.88 45.32 10.61
CA LYS A 3 -41.18 44.27 9.85
C LYS A 3 -41.87 42.93 10.10
N SER A 4 -42.27 42.26 9.03
CA SER A 4 -43.14 41.10 9.05
C SER A 4 -42.37 39.77 9.11
N LYS A 5 -43.01 38.79 9.77
CA LYS A 5 -42.96 37.32 9.57
C LYS A 5 -41.69 36.55 9.96
N GLU A 6 -41.73 35.32 10.49
CA GLU A 6 -42.68 34.47 11.24
C GLU A 6 -41.85 33.25 11.71
N LEU A 7 -42.15 32.78 12.93
CA LEU A 7 -42.26 31.39 13.41
C LEU A 7 -41.28 30.27 12.96
N VAL A 8 -40.54 29.82 13.98
CA VAL A 8 -40.13 28.46 14.41
C VAL A 8 -40.25 27.27 13.44
N SER A 9 -39.19 26.47 13.38
CA SER A 9 -39.28 24.99 13.36
C SER A 9 -37.90 24.36 13.60
N SER A 10 -37.59 24.12 14.86
CA SER A 10 -36.63 23.08 15.24
C SER A 10 -37.27 21.73 14.97
N SER A 11 -36.88 21.07 13.89
CA SER A 11 -37.23 19.67 13.63
C SER A 11 -36.00 18.81 13.86
N SER A 12 -36.10 18.00 14.90
CA SER A 12 -35.28 16.83 15.16
C SER A 12 -35.77 15.67 14.29
N SER A 13 -34.89 15.14 13.46
CA SER A 13 -34.89 13.75 12.99
C SER A 13 -33.46 13.49 12.48
N GLY A 14 -32.66 12.58 13.03
CA GLY A 14 -33.01 11.21 13.40
C GLY A 14 -32.87 10.34 12.15
N SER A 15 -31.63 10.03 11.77
CA SER A 15 -31.29 8.95 10.83
C SER A 15 -29.79 8.63 10.94
N ASP A 16 -29.38 8.06 12.07
CA ASP A 16 -28.14 7.28 12.15
C ASP A 16 -28.38 5.95 11.43
N SER A 17 -28.13 5.95 10.12
CA SER A 17 -27.94 4.72 9.37
C SER A 17 -26.44 4.45 9.31
N ASP A 18 -25.93 3.79 10.36
CA ASP A 18 -24.63 3.13 10.38
C ASP A 18 -24.57 2.14 9.22
N SER A 19 -24.02 2.60 8.11
CA SER A 19 -23.67 1.75 6.99
C SER A 19 -22.16 1.72 6.94
N GLU A 20 -21.60 0.56 7.28
CA GLU A 20 -20.18 0.23 7.26
C GLU A 20 -19.62 0.25 5.82
N VAL A 21 -19.63 1.41 5.17
CA VAL A 21 -19.27 1.57 3.75
C VAL A 21 -18.07 2.47 3.53
N ASP A 22 -17.25 2.78 4.54
CA ASP A 22 -16.13 3.73 4.35
C ASP A 22 -14.75 3.30 4.89
N LYS A 23 -14.50 1.99 5.03
CA LYS A 23 -13.12 1.44 5.14
C LYS A 23 -12.73 0.48 4.01
N LYS A 24 -13.42 0.55 2.87
CA LYS A 24 -12.96 -0.06 1.62
C LYS A 24 -12.48 1.01 0.64
N LEU A 25 -11.72 1.99 1.15
CA LEU A 25 -10.91 2.86 0.30
C LEU A 25 -9.88 1.99 -0.43
N LYS A 26 -10.25 1.64 -1.66
CA LYS A 26 -9.36 1.43 -2.80
C LYS A 26 -8.00 0.86 -2.39
N ARG A 27 -7.95 -0.45 -2.09
CA ARG A 27 -6.79 -1.24 -2.52
C ARG A 27 -6.78 -1.16 -4.05
N LYS A 28 -6.30 -0.03 -4.60
CA LYS A 28 -5.64 -0.04 -5.89
C LYS A 28 -4.66 -1.18 -5.75
N LYS A 29 -4.94 -2.28 -6.44
CA LYS A 29 -4.03 -3.40 -6.61
C LYS A 29 -2.85 -2.79 -7.37
N GLN A 30 -2.00 -2.05 -6.67
CA GLN A 30 -0.73 -1.61 -7.19
C GLN A 30 -0.02 -2.92 -7.45
N VAL A 31 0.00 -3.28 -8.73
CA VAL A 31 0.76 -4.41 -9.22
C VAL A 31 2.19 -4.05 -8.87
N ALA A 32 2.70 -4.66 -7.81
CA ALA A 32 4.08 -4.52 -7.39
C ALA A 32 4.96 -4.77 -8.62
N PRO A 33 5.96 -3.91 -8.91
CA PRO A 33 6.89 -4.16 -10.00
C PRO A 33 7.44 -5.59 -9.96
N GLN A 34 7.24 -6.31 -11.06
CA GLN A 34 7.70 -7.67 -11.20
C GLN A 34 9.12 -7.67 -11.76
N ILE A 35 10.05 -8.32 -11.06
CA ILE A 35 11.47 -8.44 -11.44
C ILE A 35 11.86 -9.86 -11.87
N GLY A 36 10.88 -10.77 -11.91
CA GLY A 36 11.02 -12.15 -12.40
C GLY A 36 9.71 -12.91 -12.29
N LYS A 37 9.62 -14.14 -12.84
CA LYS A 37 8.36 -14.91 -12.98
C LYS A 37 7.48 -14.94 -11.72
N MET A 38 8.08 -14.99 -10.53
CA MET A 38 7.37 -14.92 -9.24
C MET A 38 8.08 -14.00 -8.24
N ARG A 39 8.84 -13.00 -8.71
CA ARG A 39 9.60 -12.10 -7.84
C ARG A 39 9.14 -10.67 -8.02
N TYR A 40 8.87 -10.01 -6.90
CA TYR A 40 8.26 -8.69 -6.87
C TYR A 40 9.02 -7.77 -5.92
N VAL A 41 9.00 -6.48 -6.24
CA VAL A 41 9.41 -5.39 -5.35
C VAL A 41 8.16 -4.66 -4.91
N SER A 42 7.87 -4.59 -3.61
CA SER A 42 6.68 -3.93 -3.07
C SER A 42 7.04 -2.95 -1.96
N VAL A 43 6.30 -1.84 -1.88
CA VAL A 43 6.42 -0.89 -0.76
C VAL A 43 5.24 -1.11 0.17
N ARG A 44 5.50 -1.34 1.45
CA ARG A 44 4.46 -1.60 2.46
C ARG A 44 4.74 -0.90 3.78
N ASP A 45 3.69 -0.57 4.51
CA ASP A 45 3.77 -0.19 5.91
C ASP A 45 3.63 -1.45 6.78
N PHE A 46 4.57 -1.66 7.69
CA PHE A 46 4.47 -2.66 8.73
C PHE A 46 4.77 -2.05 10.09
N LYS A 47 3.74 -1.96 10.94
CA LYS A 47 3.83 -1.40 12.29
C LYS A 47 4.37 0.05 12.31
N GLY A 48 3.94 0.88 11.36
CA GLY A 48 4.35 2.28 11.24
C GLY A 48 5.74 2.47 10.62
N LYS A 49 6.31 1.42 10.03
CA LYS A 49 7.60 1.47 9.34
C LYS A 49 7.40 1.16 7.87
N VAL A 50 7.88 2.05 7.01
CA VAL A 50 7.93 1.82 5.57
C VAL A 50 9.03 0.79 5.27
N LEU A 51 8.68 -0.25 4.53
CA LEU A 51 9.58 -1.30 4.10
C LEU A 51 9.45 -1.50 2.58
N ILE A 52 10.60 -1.70 1.94
CA ILE A 52 10.71 -2.09 0.54
C ILE A 52 11.02 -3.59 0.52
N ASP A 53 10.06 -4.42 0.15
CA ASP A 53 10.17 -5.87 0.16
C ASP A 53 10.51 -6.39 -1.23
N ILE A 54 11.64 -7.10 -1.35
CA ILE A 54 12.09 -7.80 -2.55
C ILE A 54 11.92 -9.29 -2.27
N ARG A 55 10.91 -9.94 -2.86
CA ARG A 55 10.48 -11.28 -2.43
C ARG A 55 9.98 -12.17 -3.55
N GLU A 56 10.28 -13.46 -3.42
CA GLU A 56 9.70 -14.53 -4.21
C GLU A 56 8.35 -14.94 -3.62
N TYR A 57 7.32 -14.99 -4.46
CA TYR A 57 5.97 -15.40 -4.11
C TYR A 57 5.71 -16.82 -4.62
N TRP A 58 4.70 -17.45 -4.06
CA TRP A 58 4.17 -18.73 -4.50
C TRP A 58 2.65 -18.64 -4.58
N MET A 59 2.05 -19.52 -5.37
CA MET A 59 0.60 -19.62 -5.51
C MET A 59 0.13 -20.78 -4.62
N ASP A 60 -0.81 -20.51 -3.72
CA ASP A 60 -1.40 -21.56 -2.89
C ASP A 60 -2.40 -22.41 -3.69
N PRO A 61 -2.84 -23.57 -3.16
CA PRO A 61 -3.84 -24.41 -3.83
C PRO A 61 -5.16 -23.70 -4.15
N GLU A 62 -5.49 -22.64 -3.40
CA GLU A 62 -6.66 -21.79 -3.57
C GLU A 62 -6.48 -20.74 -4.69
N GLY A 63 -5.26 -20.61 -5.23
CA GLY A 63 -4.92 -19.70 -6.32
C GLY A 63 -4.54 -18.29 -5.86
N GLU A 64 -4.29 -18.07 -4.58
CA GLU A 64 -3.81 -16.80 -4.04
C GLU A 64 -2.28 -16.70 -4.07
N MET A 65 -1.79 -15.51 -4.40
CA MET A 65 -0.36 -15.19 -4.35
C MET A 65 0.05 -14.92 -2.90
N LYS A 66 0.90 -15.78 -2.34
CA LYS A 66 1.45 -15.64 -0.99
C LYS A 66 2.95 -15.31 -1.03
N PRO A 67 3.44 -14.47 -0.11
CA PRO A 67 4.87 -14.22 0.02
C PRO A 67 5.59 -15.50 0.47
N GLY A 68 6.71 -15.82 -0.17
CA GLY A 68 7.57 -16.95 0.19
C GLY A 68 8.63 -16.59 1.23
N ARG A 69 9.36 -17.60 1.69
CA ARG A 69 10.49 -17.45 2.63
C ARG A 69 11.69 -16.71 2.01
N LYS A 70 11.89 -16.84 0.70
CA LYS A 70 12.99 -16.20 -0.03
C LYS A 70 12.67 -14.74 -0.31
N GLY A 71 13.37 -13.83 0.37
CA GLY A 71 13.23 -12.40 0.16
C GLY A 71 13.74 -11.60 1.35
N ILE A 72 13.88 -10.30 1.15
CA ILE A 72 14.36 -9.35 2.16
C ILE A 72 13.43 -8.13 2.20
N SER A 73 13.16 -7.62 3.40
CA SER A 73 12.54 -6.31 3.58
C SER A 73 13.63 -5.31 3.94
N LEU A 74 13.84 -4.31 3.09
CA LEU A 74 14.77 -3.22 3.30
C LEU A 74 14.03 -2.05 3.94
N ASN A 75 14.68 -1.36 4.88
CA ASN A 75 14.22 -0.06 5.33
C ASN A 75 14.60 1.02 4.28
N PRO A 76 14.10 2.27 4.39
CA PRO A 76 14.37 3.32 3.41
C PRO A 76 15.86 3.67 3.28
N GLU A 77 16.61 3.61 4.37
CA GLU A 77 18.05 3.89 4.40
C GLU A 77 18.85 2.85 3.60
N GLN A 78 18.61 1.57 3.86
CA GLN A 78 19.20 0.44 3.12
C GLN A 78 18.84 0.50 1.64
N TRP A 79 17.59 0.87 1.31
CA TRP A 79 17.18 1.07 -0.08
C TRP A 79 17.92 2.23 -0.74
N SER A 80 18.19 3.33 -0.02
CA SER A 80 18.98 4.44 -0.55
C SER A 80 20.42 4.00 -0.85
N GLN A 81 21.08 3.34 0.11
CA GLN A 81 22.44 2.83 -0.08
C GLN A 81 22.53 1.84 -1.24
N LEU A 82 21.53 0.95 -1.39
CA LEU A 82 21.48 0.03 -2.52
C LEU A 82 21.46 0.80 -3.85
N LYS A 83 20.64 1.86 -3.96
CA LYS A 83 20.56 2.68 -5.18
C LYS A 83 21.87 3.38 -5.49
N GLU A 84 22.56 3.89 -4.49
CA GLU A 84 23.86 4.55 -4.64
C GLU A 84 24.93 3.59 -5.17
N GLN A 85 24.84 2.30 -4.81
CA GLN A 85 25.76 1.26 -5.24
C GLN A 85 25.39 0.58 -6.57
N ILE A 86 24.25 0.92 -7.21
CA ILE A 86 23.81 0.25 -8.45
C ILE A 86 24.88 0.31 -9.54
N SER A 87 25.56 1.44 -9.71
CA SER A 87 26.61 1.59 -10.74
C SER A 87 27.75 0.61 -10.53
N ASP A 88 28.25 0.50 -9.29
CA ASP A 88 29.34 -0.40 -8.94
C ASP A 88 28.92 -1.87 -9.09
N ILE A 89 27.67 -2.18 -8.73
CA ILE A 89 27.09 -3.52 -8.92
C ILE A 89 27.00 -3.85 -10.42
N ASP A 90 26.52 -2.93 -11.26
CA ASP A 90 26.39 -3.14 -12.70
C ASP A 90 27.75 -3.34 -13.37
N ASP A 91 28.78 -2.61 -12.93
CA ASP A 91 30.15 -2.79 -13.38
C ASP A 91 30.73 -4.14 -12.93
N ALA A 92 30.43 -4.59 -11.71
CA ALA A 92 30.85 -5.90 -11.22
C ALA A 92 30.17 -7.05 -11.98
N VAL A 93 28.87 -6.93 -12.28
CA VAL A 93 28.12 -7.91 -13.09
C VAL A 93 28.71 -8.02 -14.50
N ARG A 94 29.09 -6.90 -15.13
CA ARG A 94 29.69 -6.89 -16.48
C ARG A 94 31.09 -7.51 -16.54
N LYS A 95 31.78 -7.63 -15.41
CA LYS A 95 33.13 -8.23 -15.31
C LYS A 95 33.11 -9.74 -15.06
N LEU A 96 31.95 -10.30 -14.73
CA LEU A 96 31.73 -11.74 -14.56
C LEU A 96 31.15 -12.34 -15.85
#